data_AF-A0A2N0NLP3-F1
#
_entry.id   AF-A0A2N0NLP3-F1
#
_cell.length_a   1.000
_cell.length_b   1.000
_cell.length_c   1.000
_cell.angle_alpha   90.00
_cell.angle_beta   90.00
_cell.angle_gamma   90.00
#
_symmetry.space_group_name_H-M   'P 1'
#
loop_
_entity.id
_entity.type
_entity.pdbx_description
1 polymer ?
#
loop_
_entity_poly.entity_id
_entity_poly.type
_entity_poly.pdbx_seq_one_letter_code
_entity_poly.pdbx_strand_id
1 'polypeptide(L)'
;MVNSTISNEESKLVYFIDPTESSGPLYAMIQKGEFVALYGARASGKSTRVDQAKIELERKGYVCIYISFEGVNMDTIDTFWTCVGVELYIDSPQYFGLNDVKSASDFKLKFRKEQWNDKQVVLFIDEYDELFGAKDDVKSSFLAAIRSIKNTKRSYALWSSMVDDLLRPDAKEALDFLRSVFIGFFDFIQINIINERRLADFLTAEGVLIRKSDNEFSYRMSSIFVDGLVRREVIHLLYKSCPTIPVPRIDEDYLKVLDVLIESIRCFDKTIICNAFKRSFKTALVKVGGRQNRMVPRESVYDTELNRILVNWIVNECNFDITGQWHLIDHADNDEKDKHYYSDITIMTPCQTVVLELLASANKKELNEHFERHYAHFPIYCIAIQKSEYNIKSLHVSKISKPRSINK
;
A
#
# COMPACT_ATOMS: atom_id res chain seq x y z
N MET A 1 -3.33 1.59 -45.66
CA MET A 1 -3.49 0.91 -44.37
C MET A 1 -2.13 0.90 -43.71
N VAL A 2 -1.71 2.03 -43.15
CA VAL A 2 -0.37 2.22 -42.57
C VAL A 2 -0.66 2.94 -41.27
N ASN A 3 -0.46 2.28 -40.12
CA ASN A 3 -0.62 2.78 -38.73
C ASN A 3 -1.84 2.32 -37.89
N SER A 4 -2.57 1.26 -38.25
CA SER A 4 -3.60 0.64 -37.38
C SER A 4 -3.09 -0.60 -36.65
N THR A 5 -3.74 -1.00 -35.54
CA THR A 5 -3.50 -2.27 -34.84
C THR A 5 -3.63 -3.43 -35.82
N ILE A 6 -2.63 -4.32 -35.86
CA ILE A 6 -2.72 -5.56 -36.63
C ILE A 6 -3.37 -6.61 -35.73
N SER A 7 -4.62 -6.95 -36.03
CA SER A 7 -5.34 -8.02 -35.34
C SER A 7 -4.78 -9.40 -35.73
N ASN A 8 -5.10 -10.43 -34.95
CA ASN A 8 -4.65 -11.80 -35.22
C ASN A 8 -5.20 -12.40 -36.53
N GLU A 9 -6.32 -11.89 -37.04
CA GLU A 9 -6.86 -12.32 -38.34
C GLU A 9 -6.08 -11.68 -39.48
N GLU A 10 -5.73 -10.40 -39.33
CA GLU A 10 -4.93 -9.64 -40.30
C GLU A 10 -3.46 -10.09 -40.31
N SER A 11 -2.93 -10.53 -39.17
CA SER A 11 -1.55 -11.02 -38.99
C SER A 11 -1.20 -12.18 -39.94
N LYS A 12 -2.20 -12.97 -40.36
CA LYS A 12 -2.06 -14.08 -41.31
C LYS A 12 -1.99 -13.64 -42.78
N LEU A 13 -2.33 -12.37 -43.04
CA LEU A 13 -2.50 -11.80 -44.37
C LEU A 13 -1.46 -10.71 -44.67
N VAL A 14 -0.72 -10.24 -43.66
CA VAL A 14 0.29 -9.18 -43.79
C VAL A 14 1.64 -9.61 -43.23
N TYR A 15 2.72 -9.15 -43.84
CA TYR A 15 4.05 -9.32 -43.27
C TYR A 15 4.23 -8.33 -42.11
N PHE A 16 4.41 -8.85 -40.90
CA PHE A 16 4.71 -8.07 -39.70
C PHE A 16 5.77 -8.79 -38.87
N ILE A 17 6.55 -8.03 -38.09
CA ILE A 17 7.54 -8.61 -37.18
C ILE A 17 6.78 -9.14 -35.97
N ASP A 18 6.83 -10.45 -35.74
CA ASP A 18 6.21 -11.10 -34.58
C ASP A 18 6.86 -10.59 -33.27
N PRO A 19 6.14 -9.81 -32.44
CA PRO A 19 6.72 -9.27 -31.22
C PRO A 19 6.76 -10.28 -30.06
N THR A 20 6.39 -11.55 -30.23
CA THR A 20 6.44 -12.60 -29.18
C THR A 20 7.80 -12.66 -28.47
N GLU A 21 8.93 -12.62 -29.18
CA GLU A 21 10.27 -12.59 -28.57
C GLU A 21 10.51 -11.36 -27.67
N SER A 22 9.85 -10.23 -27.97
CA SER A 22 9.92 -8.97 -27.19
C SER A 22 8.79 -8.80 -26.16
N SER A 23 7.82 -9.71 -26.14
CA SER A 23 6.61 -9.64 -25.32
C SER A 23 6.63 -10.60 -24.13
N GLY A 24 7.62 -11.48 -24.06
CA GLY A 24 7.90 -12.34 -22.89
C GLY A 24 7.88 -11.59 -21.54
N PRO A 25 8.45 -10.38 -21.42
CA PRO A 25 8.35 -9.60 -20.18
C PRO A 25 6.91 -9.18 -19.83
N LEU A 26 6.12 -8.68 -20.80
CA LEU A 26 4.72 -8.29 -20.58
C LEU A 26 3.88 -9.48 -20.12
N TYR A 27 4.05 -10.61 -20.80
CA TYR A 27 3.38 -11.85 -20.46
C TYR A 27 3.74 -12.35 -19.06
N ALA A 28 5.03 -12.35 -18.71
CA ALA A 28 5.49 -12.74 -17.39
C ALA A 28 4.93 -11.84 -16.28
N MET A 29 4.85 -10.52 -16.49
CA MET A 29 4.27 -9.56 -15.55
C MET A 29 2.76 -9.80 -15.35
N ILE A 30 2.02 -10.11 -16.41
CA ILE A 30 0.59 -10.43 -16.31
C ILE A 30 0.35 -11.77 -15.61
N GLN A 31 1.16 -12.79 -15.89
CA GLN A 31 1.05 -14.08 -15.17
C GLN A 31 1.33 -13.93 -13.68
N LYS A 32 2.20 -12.99 -13.30
CA LYS A 32 2.43 -12.55 -11.92
C LYS A 32 1.38 -11.58 -11.38
N GLY A 33 0.32 -11.28 -12.14
CA GLY A 33 -0.77 -10.41 -11.68
C GLY A 33 -0.28 -9.00 -11.28
N GLU A 34 0.77 -8.52 -11.94
CA GLU A 34 1.23 -7.15 -11.81
C GLU A 34 0.23 -6.19 -12.47
N PHE A 35 0.13 -4.96 -11.97
CA PHE A 35 -0.57 -3.90 -12.70
C PHE A 35 0.38 -3.35 -13.75
N VAL A 36 0.19 -3.75 -15.00
CA VAL A 36 1.11 -3.42 -16.09
C VAL A 36 0.60 -2.21 -16.86
N ALA A 37 1.44 -1.18 -16.97
CA ALA A 37 1.21 -0.05 -17.88
C ALA A 37 2.09 -0.20 -19.12
N LEU A 38 1.46 -0.21 -20.30
CA LEU A 38 2.17 -0.28 -21.59
C LEU A 38 2.18 1.10 -22.26
N TYR A 39 3.33 1.77 -22.27
CA TYR A 39 3.50 3.10 -22.87
C TYR A 39 4.43 3.06 -24.09
N GLY A 40 4.29 4.05 -24.97
CA GLY A 40 5.06 4.15 -26.22
C GLY A 40 4.39 5.04 -27.25
N ALA A 41 5.14 5.46 -28.28
CA ALA A 41 4.63 6.34 -29.34
C ALA A 41 3.41 5.75 -30.08
N ARG A 42 2.60 6.62 -30.72
CA ARG A 42 1.51 6.16 -31.60
C ARG A 42 2.09 5.28 -32.70
N ALA A 43 1.36 4.21 -33.06
CA ALA A 43 1.80 3.19 -34.02
C ALA A 43 3.06 2.39 -33.64
N SER A 44 3.48 2.38 -32.37
CA SER A 44 4.60 1.55 -31.90
C SER A 44 4.26 0.06 -31.70
N GLY A 45 3.07 -0.38 -32.12
CA GLY A 45 2.62 -1.77 -32.00
C GLY A 45 2.12 -2.22 -30.61
N LYS A 46 1.75 -1.29 -29.72
CA LYS A 46 1.28 -1.61 -28.34
C LYS A 46 0.05 -2.52 -28.35
N SER A 47 -1.01 -2.12 -29.05
CA SER A 47 -2.25 -2.90 -29.09
C SER A 47 -2.04 -4.27 -29.76
N THR A 48 -1.16 -4.37 -30.77
CA THR A 48 -0.75 -5.67 -31.34
C THR A 48 -0.03 -6.56 -30.33
N ARG A 49 0.77 -6.00 -29.41
CA ARG A 49 1.39 -6.78 -28.32
C ARG A 49 0.36 -7.23 -27.27
N VAL A 50 -0.65 -6.41 -26.99
CA VAL A 50 -1.77 -6.77 -26.11
C VAL A 50 -2.59 -7.91 -26.71
N ASP A 51 -2.89 -7.85 -28.01
CA ASP A 51 -3.60 -8.92 -28.73
C ASP A 51 -2.86 -10.26 -28.68
N GLN A 52 -1.54 -10.24 -28.84
CA GLN A 52 -0.74 -11.47 -28.70
C GLN A 52 -0.73 -11.99 -27.26
N ALA A 53 -0.58 -11.11 -26.26
CA ALA A 53 -0.63 -11.50 -24.85
C ALA A 53 -1.99 -12.12 -24.50
N LYS A 54 -3.10 -11.56 -25.02
CA LYS A 54 -4.45 -12.11 -24.85
C LYS A 54 -4.54 -13.56 -25.31
N ILE A 55 -4.06 -13.86 -26.52
CA ILE A 55 -4.07 -15.22 -27.09
C ILE A 55 -3.28 -16.21 -26.20
N GLU A 56 -2.10 -15.81 -25.73
CA GLU A 56 -1.26 -16.66 -24.89
C GLU A 56 -1.86 -16.90 -23.50
N LEU A 57 -2.52 -15.89 -22.92
CA LEU A 57 -3.20 -15.98 -21.64
C LEU A 57 -4.44 -16.87 -21.75
N GLU A 58 -5.26 -16.69 -22.79
CA GLU A 58 -6.44 -17.53 -23.05
C GLU A 58 -6.06 -19.00 -23.26
N ARG A 59 -4.96 -19.28 -23.97
CA ARG A 59 -4.41 -20.64 -24.12
C ARG A 59 -4.04 -21.29 -22.78
N LYS A 60 -3.72 -20.50 -21.75
CA LYS A 60 -3.43 -20.99 -20.39
C LYS A 60 -4.63 -20.94 -19.45
N GLY A 61 -5.82 -20.63 -19.96
CA GLY A 61 -7.08 -20.68 -19.22
C GLY A 61 -7.46 -19.39 -18.49
N TYR A 62 -6.75 -18.28 -18.73
CA TYR A 62 -7.20 -16.97 -18.29
C TYR A 62 -8.39 -16.49 -19.11
N VAL A 63 -9.24 -15.68 -18.52
CA VAL A 63 -10.27 -14.92 -19.25
C VAL A 63 -9.76 -13.51 -19.45
N CYS A 64 -9.62 -13.09 -20.69
CA CYS A 64 -9.11 -11.77 -21.03
C CYS A 64 -10.25 -10.88 -21.53
N ILE A 65 -10.46 -9.76 -20.84
CA ILE A 65 -11.45 -8.75 -21.19
C ILE A 65 -10.69 -7.52 -21.64
N TYR A 66 -11.11 -6.90 -22.73
CA TYR A 66 -10.49 -5.70 -23.27
C TYR A 66 -11.52 -4.58 -23.40
N ILE A 67 -11.19 -3.40 -22.91
CA ILE A 67 -12.00 -2.19 -23.08
C ILE A 67 -11.13 -1.03 -23.55
N SER A 68 -11.71 -0.11 -24.31
CA SER A 68 -11.05 1.15 -24.70
C SER A 68 -11.73 2.32 -24.01
N PHE A 69 -10.93 3.33 -23.62
CA PHE A 69 -11.46 4.59 -23.09
C PHE A 69 -11.70 5.66 -24.17
N GLU A 70 -11.32 5.43 -25.43
CA GLU A 70 -11.53 6.38 -26.56
C GLU A 70 -12.99 6.84 -26.68
N GLY A 71 -13.93 5.90 -26.49
CA GLY A 71 -15.37 6.11 -26.64
C GLY A 71 -16.12 6.34 -25.32
N VAL A 72 -15.42 6.35 -24.18
CA VAL A 72 -16.05 6.42 -22.87
C VAL A 72 -16.32 7.88 -22.51
N ASN A 73 -17.60 8.24 -22.34
CA ASN A 73 -17.95 9.56 -21.84
C ASN A 73 -17.57 9.69 -20.36
N MET A 74 -16.74 10.68 -20.03
CA MET A 74 -16.20 10.90 -18.68
C MET A 74 -16.77 12.16 -17.98
N ASP A 75 -17.93 12.64 -18.42
CA ASP A 75 -18.52 13.89 -17.92
C ASP A 75 -19.04 13.79 -16.48
N THR A 76 -19.60 12.63 -16.12
CA THR A 76 -20.16 12.34 -14.79
C THR A 76 -19.86 10.90 -14.39
N ILE A 77 -19.92 10.61 -13.09
CA ILE A 77 -19.72 9.24 -12.55
C ILE A 77 -20.70 8.25 -13.18
N ASP A 78 -21.98 8.61 -13.28
CA ASP A 78 -23.02 7.71 -13.77
C ASP A 78 -22.86 7.42 -15.26
N THR A 79 -22.56 8.45 -16.06
CA THR A 79 -22.30 8.30 -17.50
C THR A 79 -21.05 7.44 -17.72
N PHE A 80 -19.98 7.72 -16.97
CA PHE A 80 -18.73 6.97 -17.04
C PHE A 80 -18.94 5.48 -16.80
N TRP A 81 -19.56 5.09 -15.68
CA TRP A 81 -19.75 3.68 -15.36
C TRP A 81 -20.71 2.98 -16.31
N THR A 82 -21.72 3.70 -16.82
CA THR A 82 -22.62 3.17 -17.85
C THR A 82 -21.87 2.91 -19.16
N CYS A 83 -21.02 3.83 -19.61
CA CYS A 83 -20.18 3.66 -20.79
C CYS A 83 -19.17 2.52 -20.62
N VAL A 84 -18.50 2.43 -19.47
CA VAL A 84 -17.62 1.29 -19.14
C VAL A 84 -18.39 -0.03 -19.20
N GLY A 85 -19.62 -0.07 -18.67
CA GLY A 85 -20.48 -1.25 -18.76
C GLY A 85 -20.86 -1.64 -20.19
N VAL A 86 -21.04 -0.65 -21.08
CA VAL A 86 -21.27 -0.89 -22.51
C VAL A 86 -20.02 -1.47 -23.17
N GLU A 87 -18.83 -0.91 -22.91
CA GLU A 87 -17.57 -1.45 -23.46
C GLU A 87 -17.33 -2.90 -23.01
N LEU A 88 -17.58 -3.22 -21.73
CA LEU A 88 -17.51 -4.58 -21.21
C LEU A 88 -18.49 -5.54 -21.92
N TYR A 89 -19.71 -5.08 -22.21
CA TYR A 89 -20.70 -5.84 -22.95
C TYR A 89 -20.29 -6.06 -24.42
N ILE A 90 -19.70 -5.05 -25.07
CA ILE A 90 -19.30 -5.12 -26.47
C ILE A 90 -18.16 -6.12 -26.67
N ASP A 91 -17.10 -6.06 -25.87
CA ASP A 91 -15.96 -6.97 -26.00
C ASP A 91 -16.27 -8.38 -25.49
N SER A 92 -17.07 -8.47 -24.43
CA SER A 92 -17.27 -9.73 -23.67
C SER A 92 -18.75 -10.03 -23.37
N PRO A 93 -19.64 -10.10 -24.39
CA PRO A 93 -21.09 -10.28 -24.21
C PRO A 93 -21.49 -11.62 -23.59
N GLN A 94 -20.58 -12.61 -23.60
CA GLN A 94 -20.76 -13.90 -22.93
C GLN A 94 -20.62 -13.81 -21.40
N TYR A 95 -20.04 -12.73 -20.88
CA TYR A 95 -19.81 -12.51 -19.45
C TYR A 95 -20.60 -11.33 -18.88
N PHE A 96 -20.95 -10.35 -19.72
CA PHE A 96 -21.70 -9.17 -19.33
C PHE A 96 -22.98 -9.07 -20.14
N GLY A 97 -24.09 -8.76 -19.48
CA GLY A 97 -25.32 -8.31 -20.11
C GLY A 97 -25.34 -6.80 -20.29
N LEU A 98 -26.14 -6.33 -21.25
CA LEU A 98 -26.39 -4.90 -21.41
C LEU A 98 -26.99 -4.36 -20.10
N ASN A 99 -26.41 -3.28 -19.56
CA ASN A 99 -26.79 -2.65 -18.29
C ASN A 99 -26.36 -3.37 -17.00
N ASP A 100 -25.52 -4.41 -17.08
CA ASP A 100 -25.01 -5.11 -15.89
C ASP A 100 -24.11 -4.26 -15.00
N VAL A 101 -23.45 -3.25 -15.57
CA VAL A 101 -22.54 -2.35 -14.87
C VAL A 101 -22.97 -0.92 -15.15
N LYS A 102 -23.45 -0.22 -14.11
CA LYS A 102 -23.80 1.20 -14.15
C LYS A 102 -23.16 2.01 -13.03
N SER A 103 -22.42 1.33 -12.15
CA SER A 103 -21.75 1.94 -11.02
C SER A 103 -20.49 1.16 -10.66
N ALA A 104 -19.64 1.80 -9.84
CA ALA A 104 -18.49 1.14 -9.22
C ALA A 104 -18.88 -0.12 -8.42
N SER A 105 -20.07 -0.12 -7.81
CA SER A 105 -20.57 -1.26 -7.02
C SER A 105 -20.95 -2.43 -7.91
N ASP A 106 -21.61 -2.16 -9.04
CA ASP A 106 -21.99 -3.19 -10.01
C ASP A 106 -20.75 -3.81 -10.66
N PHE A 107 -19.77 -2.96 -11.01
CA PHE A 107 -18.48 -3.40 -11.53
C PHE A 107 -17.82 -4.39 -10.56
N LYS A 108 -17.67 -4.03 -9.28
CA LYS A 108 -17.14 -4.93 -8.25
C LYS A 108 -17.96 -6.21 -8.16
N LEU A 109 -19.29 -6.10 -8.09
CA LEU A 109 -20.20 -7.24 -7.98
C LEU A 109 -20.00 -8.25 -9.12
N LYS A 110 -19.87 -7.77 -10.35
CA LYS A 110 -19.64 -8.61 -11.54
C LYS A 110 -18.29 -9.29 -11.52
N PHE A 111 -17.25 -8.65 -10.98
CA PHE A 111 -15.93 -9.26 -10.86
C PHE A 111 -15.75 -10.16 -9.62
N ARG A 112 -16.80 -10.46 -8.84
CA ARG A 112 -16.70 -11.39 -7.71
C ARG A 112 -16.37 -12.81 -8.17
N LYS A 113 -15.48 -13.48 -7.44
CA LYS A 113 -14.88 -14.77 -7.85
C LYS A 113 -15.93 -15.85 -8.17
N GLU A 114 -17.04 -15.86 -7.44
CA GLU A 114 -18.14 -16.81 -7.62
C GLU A 114 -18.85 -16.66 -8.98
N GLN A 115 -18.83 -15.46 -9.57
CA GLN A 115 -19.40 -15.21 -10.90
C GLN A 115 -18.56 -15.82 -12.04
N TRP A 116 -17.30 -16.16 -11.74
CA TRP A 116 -16.31 -16.60 -12.75
C TRP A 116 -15.89 -18.06 -12.60
N ASN A 117 -16.55 -18.84 -11.73
CA ASN A 117 -16.22 -20.25 -11.48
C ASN A 117 -14.71 -20.46 -11.20
N ASP A 118 -14.14 -19.60 -10.35
CA ASP A 118 -12.71 -19.57 -9.99
C ASP A 118 -11.73 -19.28 -11.15
N LYS A 119 -12.21 -18.93 -12.34
CA LYS A 119 -11.33 -18.47 -13.44
C LYS A 119 -10.66 -17.15 -13.08
N GLN A 120 -9.40 -17.01 -13.49
CA GLN A 120 -8.63 -15.78 -13.34
C GLN A 120 -8.91 -14.86 -14.52
N VAL A 121 -9.24 -13.61 -14.21
CA VAL A 121 -9.63 -12.60 -15.20
C VAL A 121 -8.55 -11.53 -15.31
N VAL A 122 -8.16 -11.20 -16.54
CA VAL A 122 -7.25 -10.11 -16.86
C VAL A 122 -8.04 -9.03 -17.61
N LEU A 123 -8.07 -7.83 -17.05
CA LEU A 123 -8.70 -6.65 -17.68
C LEU A 123 -7.64 -5.79 -18.34
N PHE A 124 -7.73 -5.66 -19.66
CA PHE A 124 -6.96 -4.72 -20.47
C PHE A 124 -7.77 -3.45 -20.68
N ILE A 125 -7.12 -2.30 -20.47
CA ILE A 125 -7.71 -0.98 -20.70
C ILE A 125 -6.80 -0.26 -21.68
N ASP A 126 -7.28 -0.03 -22.90
CA ASP A 126 -6.60 0.81 -23.88
C ASP A 126 -6.99 2.27 -23.69
N GLU A 127 -6.11 3.17 -24.13
CA GLU A 127 -6.29 4.62 -24.03
C GLU A 127 -6.61 5.12 -22.62
N TYR A 128 -6.01 4.48 -21.62
CA TYR A 128 -6.19 4.82 -20.21
C TYR A 128 -5.89 6.31 -19.91
N ASP A 129 -5.04 6.96 -20.70
CA ASP A 129 -4.69 8.37 -20.57
C ASP A 129 -5.86 9.33 -20.77
N GLU A 130 -6.93 8.93 -21.45
CA GLU A 130 -8.18 9.70 -21.50
C GLU A 130 -8.77 9.97 -20.11
N LEU A 131 -8.54 9.04 -19.15
CA LEU A 131 -8.95 9.23 -17.75
C LEU A 131 -8.28 10.44 -17.09
N PHE A 132 -7.12 10.90 -17.57
CA PHE A 132 -6.48 12.10 -17.05
C PHE A 132 -7.27 13.39 -17.35
N GLY A 133 -8.04 13.41 -18.43
CA GLY A 133 -8.94 14.51 -18.80
C GLY A 133 -10.24 14.55 -17.97
N ALA A 134 -10.59 13.46 -17.28
CA ALA A 134 -11.82 13.35 -16.51
C ALA A 134 -11.83 14.24 -15.25
N LYS A 135 -13.04 14.48 -14.73
CA LYS A 135 -13.23 15.12 -13.42
C LYS A 135 -12.69 14.25 -12.28
N ASP A 136 -12.28 14.89 -11.19
CA ASP A 136 -11.64 14.21 -10.05
C ASP A 136 -12.54 13.19 -9.36
N ASP A 137 -13.86 13.40 -9.40
CA ASP A 137 -14.86 12.50 -8.85
C ASP A 137 -14.96 11.19 -9.67
N VAL A 138 -14.92 11.27 -11.00
CA VAL A 138 -14.84 10.11 -11.91
C VAL A 138 -13.55 9.32 -11.69
N LYS A 139 -12.40 10.01 -11.69
CA LYS A 139 -11.08 9.40 -11.40
C LYS A 139 -11.09 8.69 -10.05
N SER A 140 -11.57 9.36 -9.01
CA SER A 140 -11.64 8.82 -7.66
C SER A 140 -12.55 7.61 -7.58
N SER A 141 -13.70 7.64 -8.26
CA SER A 141 -14.65 6.53 -8.31
C SER A 141 -14.04 5.28 -8.94
N PHE A 142 -13.43 5.42 -10.12
CA PHE A 142 -12.77 4.32 -10.82
C PHE A 142 -11.60 3.74 -10.02
N LEU A 143 -10.67 4.60 -9.58
CA LEU A 143 -9.50 4.17 -8.81
C LEU A 143 -9.88 3.54 -7.47
N ALA A 144 -10.94 4.03 -6.81
CA ALA A 144 -11.45 3.43 -5.59
C ALA A 144 -12.03 2.04 -5.83
N ALA A 145 -12.71 1.81 -6.96
CA ALA A 145 -13.22 0.49 -7.34
C ALA A 145 -12.07 -0.52 -7.55
N ILE A 146 -11.08 -0.15 -8.36
CA ILE A 146 -9.89 -0.99 -8.61
C ILE A 146 -9.13 -1.27 -7.30
N ARG A 147 -8.95 -0.24 -6.46
CA ARG A 147 -8.31 -0.39 -5.14
C ARG A 147 -9.10 -1.31 -4.22
N SER A 148 -10.43 -1.21 -4.20
CA SER A 148 -11.30 -2.07 -3.40
C SER A 148 -11.16 -3.53 -3.81
N ILE A 149 -11.09 -3.82 -5.10
CA ILE A 149 -10.90 -5.17 -5.63
C ILE A 149 -9.52 -5.70 -5.22
N LYS A 150 -8.49 -4.88 -5.38
CA LYS A 150 -7.11 -5.22 -4.98
C LYS A 150 -7.02 -5.56 -3.49
N ASN A 151 -7.63 -4.77 -2.62
CA ASN A 151 -7.57 -4.94 -1.17
C ASN A 151 -8.30 -6.20 -0.68
N THR A 152 -9.23 -6.74 -1.47
CA THR A 152 -9.98 -7.95 -1.12
C THR A 152 -9.80 -9.03 -2.19
N LYS A 153 -8.58 -9.18 -2.71
CA LYS A 153 -8.25 -10.01 -3.89
C LYS A 153 -8.84 -11.43 -3.87
N ARG A 154 -8.95 -12.07 -2.69
CA ARG A 154 -9.49 -13.45 -2.56
C ARG A 154 -10.97 -13.55 -2.94
N SER A 155 -11.70 -12.44 -2.92
CA SER A 155 -13.14 -12.37 -3.21
C SER A 155 -13.45 -12.01 -4.67
N TYR A 156 -12.43 -11.69 -5.49
CA TYR A 156 -12.61 -11.23 -6.86
C TYR A 156 -11.84 -12.11 -7.85
N ALA A 157 -12.33 -12.18 -9.08
CA ALA A 157 -11.74 -12.93 -10.17
C ALA A 157 -10.62 -12.17 -10.88
N LEU A 158 -10.56 -10.84 -10.72
CA LEU A 158 -9.49 -10.00 -11.28
C LEU A 158 -8.14 -10.40 -10.69
N TRP A 159 -7.26 -10.89 -11.55
CA TRP A 159 -5.96 -11.42 -11.18
C TRP A 159 -5.02 -10.30 -10.71
N SER A 160 -4.54 -10.40 -9.47
CA SER A 160 -3.46 -9.55 -8.94
C SER A 160 -2.60 -10.32 -7.92
N SER A 161 -1.28 -10.41 -8.15
CA SER A 161 -0.38 -11.30 -7.41
C SER A 161 0.73 -10.60 -6.61
N MET A 162 0.77 -9.26 -6.55
CA MET A 162 1.75 -8.47 -5.76
C MET A 162 2.10 -9.05 -4.37
N VAL A 163 1.09 -9.45 -3.58
CA VAL A 163 1.35 -10.03 -2.24
C VAL A 163 2.05 -11.38 -2.34
N ASP A 164 1.65 -12.23 -3.29
CA ASP A 164 2.20 -13.58 -3.45
C ASP A 164 3.62 -13.50 -4.02
N ASP A 165 3.90 -12.55 -4.92
CA ASP A 165 5.24 -12.30 -5.45
C ASP A 165 6.21 -11.79 -4.38
N LEU A 166 5.76 -10.86 -3.53
CA LEU A 166 6.57 -10.40 -2.40
C LEU A 166 6.83 -11.52 -1.37
N LEU A 167 5.96 -12.52 -1.28
CA LEU A 167 6.16 -13.67 -0.37
C LEU A 167 7.16 -14.71 -0.92
N ARG A 168 7.60 -14.58 -2.17
CA ARG A 168 8.55 -15.52 -2.76
C ARG A 168 9.94 -15.37 -2.14
N PRO A 169 10.74 -16.45 -2.03
CA PRO A 169 12.08 -16.39 -1.47
C PRO A 169 13.04 -15.42 -2.19
N ASP A 170 12.88 -15.27 -3.51
CA ASP A 170 13.69 -14.39 -4.37
C ASP A 170 13.38 -12.89 -4.15
N ALA A 171 12.20 -12.55 -3.61
CA ALA A 171 11.83 -11.17 -3.26
C ALA A 171 12.45 -10.69 -1.92
N LYS A 172 13.14 -11.56 -1.18
CA LYS A 172 13.60 -11.28 0.18
C LYS A 172 14.52 -10.06 0.28
N GLU A 173 15.49 -9.94 -0.63
CA GLU A 173 16.42 -8.79 -0.64
C GLU A 173 15.70 -7.48 -0.95
N ALA A 174 14.74 -7.52 -1.89
CA ALA A 174 13.92 -6.35 -2.22
C ALA A 174 13.06 -5.93 -1.04
N LEU A 175 12.51 -6.89 -0.29
CA LEU A 175 11.75 -6.61 0.92
C LEU A 175 12.59 -6.09 2.07
N ASP A 176 13.82 -6.60 2.28
CA ASP A 176 14.74 -6.03 3.27
C ASP A 176 15.07 -4.59 2.92
N PHE A 177 15.30 -4.31 1.63
CA PHE A 177 15.52 -2.97 1.12
C PHE A 177 14.28 -2.08 1.36
N LEU A 178 13.10 -2.51 0.93
CA LEU A 178 11.82 -1.83 1.13
C LEU A 178 11.60 -1.46 2.60
N ARG A 179 11.77 -2.42 3.51
CA ARG A 179 11.60 -2.26 4.95
C ARG A 179 12.61 -1.30 5.56
N SER A 180 13.81 -1.24 5.00
CA SER A 180 14.87 -0.33 5.47
C SER A 180 14.74 1.11 4.96
N VAL A 181 13.98 1.36 3.88
CA VAL A 181 13.98 2.65 3.16
C VAL A 181 12.59 3.30 3.06
N PHE A 182 11.57 2.53 2.68
CA PHE A 182 10.31 3.07 2.19
C PHE A 182 9.10 2.80 3.08
N ILE A 183 9.08 1.72 3.85
CA ILE A 183 7.90 1.40 4.67
C ILE A 183 7.61 2.53 5.68
N GLY A 184 6.38 3.02 5.68
CA GLY A 184 5.94 4.18 6.48
C GLY A 184 6.49 5.53 6.04
N PHE A 185 7.13 5.61 4.87
CA PHE A 185 7.66 6.87 4.35
C PHE A 185 7.20 7.11 2.90
N PHE A 186 6.54 8.26 2.68
CA PHE A 186 5.77 8.50 1.46
C PHE A 186 6.38 9.54 0.50
N ASP A 187 7.50 10.18 0.85
CA ASP A 187 8.18 11.09 -0.07
C ASP A 187 9.20 10.37 -0.95
N PHE A 188 9.65 11.09 -1.98
CA PHE A 188 10.67 10.62 -2.91
C PHE A 188 12.06 10.50 -2.26
N ILE A 189 12.72 9.37 -2.51
CA ILE A 189 14.09 9.07 -2.08
C ILE A 189 14.94 8.78 -3.31
N GLN A 190 16.06 9.48 -3.41
CA GLN A 190 17.06 9.24 -4.44
C GLN A 190 17.93 8.02 -4.11
N ILE A 191 17.96 7.03 -5.01
CA ILE A 191 18.76 5.81 -4.85
C ILE A 191 19.96 5.86 -5.80
N ASN A 192 21.16 5.97 -5.24
CA ASN A 192 22.39 6.14 -6.03
C ASN A 192 23.14 4.83 -6.30
N ILE A 193 22.90 3.80 -5.49
CA ILE A 193 23.61 2.52 -5.57
C ILE A 193 22.93 1.63 -6.61
N ILE A 194 23.70 1.14 -7.60
CA ILE A 194 23.16 0.36 -8.73
C ILE A 194 22.38 -0.87 -8.28
N ASN A 195 22.89 -1.63 -7.30
CA ASN A 195 22.19 -2.82 -6.79
C ASN A 195 20.87 -2.46 -6.09
N GLU A 196 20.85 -1.38 -5.31
CA GLU A 196 19.62 -0.89 -4.66
C GLU A 196 18.61 -0.36 -5.69
N ARG A 197 19.08 0.24 -6.80
CA ARG A 197 18.20 0.62 -7.93
C ARG A 197 17.51 -0.59 -8.52
N ARG A 198 18.21 -1.71 -8.73
CA ARG A 198 17.59 -2.96 -9.21
C ARG A 198 16.50 -3.46 -8.28
N LEU A 199 16.72 -3.38 -6.96
CA LEU A 199 15.71 -3.73 -5.96
C LEU A 199 14.52 -2.75 -5.99
N ALA A 200 14.78 -1.45 -6.14
CA ALA A 200 13.74 -0.43 -6.29
C ALA A 200 12.92 -0.62 -7.57
N ASP A 201 13.58 -0.90 -8.69
CA ASP A 201 12.95 -1.15 -9.99
C ASP A 201 12.10 -2.42 -9.95
N PHE A 202 12.57 -3.49 -9.29
CA PHE A 202 11.76 -4.67 -9.01
C PHE A 202 10.50 -4.30 -8.22
N LEU A 203 10.64 -3.57 -7.11
CA LEU A 203 9.50 -3.12 -6.30
C LEU A 203 8.56 -2.16 -7.07
N THR A 204 9.08 -1.42 -8.05
CA THR A 204 8.27 -0.60 -8.96
C THR A 204 7.49 -1.47 -9.94
N ALA A 205 8.08 -2.52 -10.51
CA ALA A 205 7.38 -3.48 -11.35
C ALA A 205 6.24 -4.19 -10.59
N GLU A 206 6.49 -4.58 -9.33
CA GLU A 206 5.49 -5.16 -8.45
C GLU A 206 4.39 -4.15 -8.00
N GLY A 207 4.50 -2.87 -8.38
CA GLY A 207 3.55 -1.81 -8.02
C GLY A 207 3.64 -1.32 -6.56
N VAL A 208 4.71 -1.69 -5.85
CA VAL A 208 4.98 -1.25 -4.48
C VAL A 208 5.51 0.17 -4.44
N LEU A 209 6.46 0.48 -5.33
CA LEU A 209 7.05 1.80 -5.47
C LEU A 209 6.61 2.47 -6.77
N ILE A 210 6.66 3.79 -6.80
CA ILE A 210 6.61 4.56 -8.05
C ILE A 210 7.90 5.36 -8.22
N ARG A 211 8.27 5.54 -9.48
CA ARG A 211 9.43 6.32 -9.88
C ARG A 211 8.99 7.72 -10.31
N LYS A 212 9.77 8.74 -9.97
CA LYS A 212 9.43 10.14 -10.29
C LYS A 212 9.43 10.41 -11.79
N SER A 213 10.40 9.84 -12.52
CA SER A 213 10.48 9.83 -13.98
C SER A 213 11.47 8.75 -14.44
N ASP A 214 11.46 8.40 -15.72
CA ASP A 214 12.31 7.33 -16.27
C ASP A 214 13.82 7.62 -16.12
N ASN A 215 14.19 8.91 -16.09
CA ASN A 215 15.58 9.36 -15.99
C ASN A 215 16.01 9.67 -14.54
N GLU A 216 15.08 9.73 -13.60
CA GLU A 216 15.38 10.00 -12.18
C GLU A 216 15.30 8.71 -11.37
N PHE A 217 16.40 8.31 -10.73
CA PHE A 217 16.41 7.19 -9.76
C PHE A 217 15.83 7.61 -8.40
N SER A 218 14.68 8.28 -8.45
CA SER A 218 13.95 8.80 -7.30
C SER A 218 12.64 8.03 -7.17
N TYR A 219 12.43 7.38 -6.02
CA TYR A 219 11.33 6.44 -5.80
C TYR A 219 10.55 6.82 -4.55
N ARG A 220 9.27 6.46 -4.47
CA ARG A 220 8.47 6.53 -3.24
C ARG A 220 7.45 5.40 -3.18
N MET A 221 6.87 5.16 -2.01
CA MET A 221 5.72 4.26 -1.89
C MET A 221 4.60 4.70 -2.84
N SER A 222 4.02 3.74 -3.56
CA SER A 222 2.97 4.03 -4.54
C SER A 222 1.72 4.64 -3.89
N SER A 223 1.39 4.20 -2.67
CA SER A 223 0.36 4.81 -1.83
C SER A 223 0.45 4.35 -0.38
N ILE A 224 -0.23 5.09 0.52
CA ILE A 224 -0.46 4.70 1.92
C ILE A 224 -1.16 3.34 2.02
N PHE A 225 -2.07 3.03 1.09
CA PHE A 225 -2.77 1.74 1.07
C PHE A 225 -1.84 0.58 0.75
N VAL A 226 -0.91 0.75 -0.20
CA VAL A 226 0.06 -0.29 -0.55
C VAL A 226 1.04 -0.51 0.60
N ASP A 227 1.42 0.55 1.31
CA ASP A 227 2.20 0.42 2.55
C ASP A 227 1.47 -0.40 3.61
N GLY A 228 0.21 -0.06 3.90
CA GLY A 228 -0.62 -0.81 4.84
C GLY A 228 -0.81 -2.28 4.43
N LEU A 229 -1.03 -2.53 3.13
CA LEU A 229 -1.18 -3.87 2.57
C LEU A 229 0.11 -4.70 2.72
N VAL A 230 1.28 -4.12 2.40
CA VAL A 230 2.57 -4.81 2.55
C VAL A 230 2.88 -5.09 4.02
N ARG A 231 2.65 -4.13 4.91
CA ARG A 231 2.80 -4.34 6.36
C ARG A 231 1.91 -5.48 6.86
N ARG A 232 0.63 -5.44 6.50
CA ARG A 232 -0.40 -6.37 6.97
C ARG A 232 -0.33 -7.74 6.35
N GLU A 233 0.05 -7.89 5.08
CA GLU A 233 -0.06 -9.18 4.38
C GLU A 233 1.30 -9.80 4.02
N VAL A 234 2.40 -9.06 4.15
CA VAL A 234 3.74 -9.54 3.73
C VAL A 234 4.74 -9.50 4.89
N ILE A 235 4.94 -8.32 5.50
CA ILE A 235 6.02 -8.11 6.47
C ILE A 235 5.87 -9.02 7.69
N HIS A 236 4.69 -9.09 8.30
CA HIS A 236 4.51 -9.91 9.50
C HIS A 236 4.73 -11.41 9.23
N LEU A 237 4.35 -11.91 8.04
CA LEU A 237 4.52 -13.31 7.64
C LEU A 237 6.00 -13.71 7.47
N LEU A 238 6.81 -12.84 6.87
CA LEU A 238 8.20 -13.15 6.56
C LEU A 238 9.14 -12.85 7.73
N TYR A 239 8.78 -11.87 8.57
CA TYR A 239 9.59 -11.42 9.69
C TYR A 239 8.82 -11.71 10.98
N LYS A 240 8.99 -12.93 11.50
CA LYS A 240 8.18 -13.47 12.60
C LYS A 240 8.69 -13.17 14.02
N SER A 241 9.84 -12.49 14.15
CA SER A 241 10.44 -12.19 15.46
C SER A 241 9.45 -11.41 16.33
N CYS A 242 9.18 -11.93 17.53
CA CYS A 242 8.36 -11.35 18.58
C CYS A 242 8.85 -11.86 19.96
N PRO A 243 8.37 -11.29 21.08
CA PRO A 243 8.64 -11.85 22.39
C PRO A 243 8.16 -13.30 22.52
N THR A 244 8.87 -14.09 23.32
CA THR A 244 8.54 -15.50 23.57
C THR A 244 7.82 -15.72 24.89
N ILE A 245 7.55 -14.66 25.63
CA ILE A 245 6.77 -14.69 26.87
C ILE A 245 5.28 -14.48 26.56
N PRO A 246 4.37 -14.92 27.43
CA PRO A 246 2.94 -14.60 27.28
C PRO A 246 2.70 -13.09 27.25
N VAL A 247 1.68 -12.65 26.49
CA VAL A 247 1.30 -11.24 26.40
C VAL A 247 0.95 -10.71 27.80
N PRO A 248 1.67 -9.68 28.31
CA PRO A 248 1.38 -9.10 29.61
C PRO A 248 -0.02 -8.49 29.66
N ARG A 249 -0.84 -9.03 30.56
CA ARG A 249 -2.25 -8.69 30.74
C ARG A 249 -2.56 -8.33 32.19
N ILE A 250 -3.52 -7.44 32.37
CA ILE A 250 -4.12 -7.15 33.67
C ILE A 250 -5.21 -8.21 33.95
N ASP A 251 -6.01 -8.52 32.95
CA ASP A 251 -7.01 -9.60 32.89
C ASP A 251 -7.20 -10.04 31.42
N GLU A 252 -8.21 -10.86 31.11
CA GLU A 252 -8.42 -11.40 29.76
C GLU A 252 -8.60 -10.32 28.68
N ASP A 253 -9.20 -9.17 29.01
CA ASP A 253 -9.55 -8.11 28.06
C ASP A 253 -8.65 -6.87 28.15
N TYR A 254 -7.85 -6.72 29.21
CA TYR A 254 -7.00 -5.55 29.43
C TYR A 254 -5.50 -5.84 29.29
N LEU A 255 -4.82 -5.07 28.45
CA LEU A 255 -3.37 -5.15 28.28
C LEU A 255 -2.61 -4.39 29.36
N LYS A 256 -1.52 -4.99 29.85
CA LYS A 256 -0.50 -4.27 30.60
C LYS A 256 0.45 -3.56 29.62
N VAL A 257 -0.06 -2.48 29.01
CA VAL A 257 0.55 -1.78 27.86
C VAL A 257 2.04 -1.49 28.04
N LEU A 258 2.48 -1.01 29.21
CA LEU A 258 3.89 -0.69 29.44
C LEU A 258 4.80 -1.92 29.32
N ASP A 259 4.40 -3.04 29.90
CA ASP A 259 5.16 -4.28 29.86
C ASP A 259 5.19 -4.83 28.43
N VAL A 260 4.06 -4.79 27.73
CA VAL A 260 3.97 -5.14 26.30
C VAL A 260 4.98 -4.32 25.47
N LEU A 261 5.05 -3.00 25.67
CA LEU A 261 5.97 -2.14 24.93
C LEU A 261 7.43 -2.44 25.27
N ILE A 262 7.76 -2.63 26.55
CA ILE A 262 9.13 -2.96 26.99
C ILE A 262 9.62 -4.24 26.32
N GLU A 263 8.80 -5.28 26.30
CA GLU A 263 9.18 -6.57 25.71
C GLU A 263 9.22 -6.50 24.19
N SER A 264 8.29 -5.79 23.55
CA SER A 264 8.28 -5.61 22.10
C SER A 264 9.57 -4.92 21.60
N ILE A 265 10.05 -3.90 22.31
CA ILE A 265 11.27 -3.16 21.92
C ILE A 265 12.51 -4.03 21.96
N ARG A 266 12.58 -5.02 22.87
CA ARG A 266 13.70 -5.96 22.95
C ARG A 266 13.83 -6.84 21.71
N CYS A 267 12.75 -7.01 20.95
CA CYS A 267 12.67 -7.83 19.75
C CYS A 267 12.89 -7.05 18.44
N PHE A 268 13.21 -5.76 18.52
CA PHE A 268 13.49 -4.93 17.33
C PHE A 268 14.66 -5.50 16.52
N ASP A 269 14.52 -5.49 15.19
CA ASP A 269 15.60 -5.87 14.30
C ASP A 269 16.73 -4.84 14.35
N LYS A 270 17.80 -5.18 15.07
CA LYS A 270 18.97 -4.32 15.24
C LYS A 270 19.61 -3.93 13.92
N THR A 271 19.56 -4.78 12.90
CA THR A 271 20.13 -4.51 11.58
C THR A 271 19.34 -3.43 10.87
N ILE A 272 18.00 -3.50 10.89
CA ILE A 272 17.14 -2.44 10.33
C ILE A 272 17.34 -1.12 11.05
N ILE A 273 17.35 -1.12 12.39
CA ILE A 273 17.57 0.11 13.17
C ILE A 273 18.94 0.73 12.89
N CYS A 274 19.98 -0.09 12.71
CA CYS A 274 21.32 0.38 12.35
C CYS A 274 21.36 0.95 10.93
N ASN A 275 20.72 0.28 9.96
CA ASN A 275 20.69 0.73 8.57
C ASN A 275 19.90 2.03 8.37
N ALA A 276 18.89 2.27 9.21
CA ALA A 276 18.07 3.47 9.15
C ALA A 276 18.88 4.77 9.30
N PHE A 277 20.01 4.76 10.03
CA PHE A 277 20.88 5.93 10.10
C PHE A 277 21.47 6.36 8.76
N LYS A 278 21.64 5.41 7.83
CA LYS A 278 22.21 5.66 6.51
C LYS A 278 21.13 5.89 5.45
N ARG A 279 19.97 5.24 5.63
CA ARG A 279 18.95 5.12 4.59
C ARG A 279 17.63 5.84 4.89
N SER A 280 17.27 5.96 6.16
CA SER A 280 15.95 6.42 6.63
C SER A 280 16.12 7.33 7.84
N PHE A 281 16.77 8.47 7.61
CA PHE A 281 17.10 9.42 8.67
C PHE A 281 16.41 10.77 8.47
N LYS A 282 16.29 11.51 9.57
CA LYS A 282 15.98 12.94 9.60
C LYS A 282 17.01 13.68 10.42
N THR A 283 17.09 14.98 10.24
CA THR A 283 17.88 15.85 11.11
C THR A 283 17.07 16.17 12.36
N ALA A 284 17.56 15.77 13.53
CA ALA A 284 16.92 16.07 14.80
C ALA A 284 16.99 17.57 15.11
N LEU A 285 15.85 18.16 15.46
CA LEU A 285 15.73 19.57 15.86
C LEU A 285 16.24 19.80 17.29
N VAL A 286 16.31 18.75 18.11
CA VAL A 286 16.79 18.79 19.49
C VAL A 286 18.25 18.31 19.61
N LYS A 287 18.88 18.60 20.76
CA LYS A 287 20.21 18.07 21.06
C LYS A 287 20.17 16.56 21.29
N VAL A 288 20.88 15.80 20.47
CA VAL A 288 21.06 14.35 20.61
C VAL A 288 22.51 14.06 20.99
N GLY A 289 22.73 13.47 22.17
CA GLY A 289 24.08 13.29 22.71
C GLY A 289 24.85 14.61 22.87
N GLY A 290 24.14 15.69 23.24
CA GLY A 290 24.71 17.03 23.44
C GLY A 290 24.95 17.86 22.18
N ARG A 291 24.75 17.31 20.97
CA ARG A 291 24.97 18.03 19.69
C ARG A 291 23.64 18.29 18.97
N GLN A 292 23.51 19.46 18.34
CA GLN A 292 22.37 19.80 17.47
C GLN A 292 22.54 19.19 16.07
N ASN A 293 21.45 19.16 15.29
CA ASN A 293 21.43 18.74 13.88
C ASN A 293 22.00 17.35 13.62
N ARG A 294 21.81 16.42 14.57
CA ARG A 294 22.24 15.02 14.43
C ARG A 294 21.25 14.28 13.53
N MET A 295 21.77 13.43 12.64
CA MET A 295 20.95 12.48 11.91
C MET A 295 20.45 11.39 12.87
N VAL A 296 19.15 11.15 12.86
CA VAL A 296 18.48 10.10 13.65
C VAL A 296 17.56 9.29 12.73
N PRO A 297 17.34 7.99 13.00
CA PRO A 297 16.33 7.21 12.30
C PRO A 297 14.97 7.89 12.39
N ARG A 298 14.22 7.86 11.29
CA ARG A 298 12.85 8.36 11.24
C ARG A 298 11.94 7.54 12.13
N GLU A 299 10.89 8.18 12.63
CA GLU A 299 9.80 7.55 13.39
C GLU A 299 9.23 6.32 12.69
N SER A 300 9.03 6.41 11.37
CA SER A 300 8.45 5.36 10.54
C SER A 300 9.17 4.00 10.68
N VAL A 301 10.47 4.02 10.94
CA VAL A 301 11.27 2.80 11.13
C VAL A 301 10.92 2.11 12.45
N TYR A 302 10.76 2.89 13.52
CA TYR A 302 10.37 2.38 14.83
C TYR A 302 8.91 1.93 14.83
N ASP A 303 8.04 2.71 14.19
CA ASP A 303 6.63 2.40 14.00
C ASP A 303 6.46 1.06 13.27
N THR A 304 7.13 0.88 12.13
CA THR A 304 7.08 -0.37 11.34
C THR A 304 7.52 -1.58 12.15
N GLU A 305 8.65 -1.49 12.87
CA GLU A 305 9.15 -2.60 13.68
C GLU A 305 8.24 -2.90 14.87
N LEU A 306 7.72 -1.86 15.55
CA LEU A 306 6.78 -2.05 16.64
C LEU A 306 5.48 -2.69 16.16
N ASN A 307 4.88 -2.16 15.09
CA ASN A 307 3.65 -2.68 14.51
C ASN A 307 3.78 -4.16 14.14
N ARG A 308 4.84 -4.53 13.41
CA ARG A 308 5.13 -5.93 13.06
C ARG A 308 5.17 -6.85 14.28
N ILE A 309 5.89 -6.43 15.32
CA ILE A 309 6.08 -7.25 16.53
C ILE A 309 4.77 -7.41 17.28
N LEU A 310 4.01 -6.32 17.45
CA LEU A 310 2.71 -6.36 18.11
C LEU A 310 1.72 -7.23 17.33
N VAL A 311 1.68 -7.13 16.00
CA VAL A 311 0.84 -8.01 15.15
C VAL A 311 1.21 -9.48 15.36
N ASN A 312 2.49 -9.82 15.27
CA ASN A 312 2.93 -11.21 15.43
C ASN A 312 2.73 -11.76 16.85
N TRP A 313 2.68 -10.91 17.87
CA TRP A 313 2.57 -11.34 19.25
C TRP A 313 1.12 -11.33 19.74
N ILE A 314 0.46 -10.17 19.69
CA ILE A 314 -0.83 -9.93 20.32
C ILE A 314 -1.97 -10.51 19.48
N VAL A 315 -1.94 -10.38 18.15
CA VAL A 315 -3.01 -10.93 17.30
C VAL A 315 -3.01 -12.45 17.43
N ASN A 316 -1.83 -13.07 17.40
CA ASN A 316 -1.71 -14.52 17.45
C ASN A 316 -2.07 -15.11 18.83
N GLU A 317 -1.77 -14.43 19.93
CA GLU A 317 -2.04 -14.96 21.28
C GLU A 317 -3.40 -14.52 21.86
N CYS A 318 -3.84 -13.29 21.57
CA CYS A 318 -5.03 -12.68 22.18
C CYS A 318 -6.15 -12.38 21.18
N ASN A 319 -5.90 -12.49 19.88
CA ASN A 319 -6.86 -12.13 18.82
C ASN A 319 -7.42 -10.71 18.95
N PHE A 320 -6.58 -9.78 19.41
CA PHE A 320 -6.91 -8.35 19.45
C PHE A 320 -6.55 -7.68 18.12
N ASP A 321 -7.28 -6.63 17.78
CA ASP A 321 -7.09 -5.90 16.54
C ASP A 321 -5.96 -4.87 16.69
N ILE A 322 -5.05 -4.87 15.72
CA ILE A 322 -3.95 -3.89 15.63
C ILE A 322 -3.99 -3.22 14.27
N THR A 323 -4.06 -1.90 14.27
CA THR A 323 -4.05 -1.07 13.05
C THR A 323 -2.88 -0.11 13.09
N GLY A 324 -2.09 -0.06 12.00
CA GLY A 324 -1.16 1.04 11.75
C GLY A 324 -1.91 2.17 11.04
N GLN A 325 -1.81 3.39 11.55
CA GLN A 325 -2.51 4.59 11.06
C GLN A 325 -4.04 4.55 11.21
N TRP A 326 -4.54 5.04 12.35
CA TRP A 326 -5.98 5.20 12.60
C TRP A 326 -6.43 6.64 12.36
N HIS A 327 -7.54 6.83 11.63
CA HIS A 327 -8.13 8.14 11.38
C HIS A 327 -8.74 8.71 12.67
N LEU A 328 -8.23 9.85 13.10
CA LEU A 328 -8.85 10.68 14.12
C LEU A 328 -9.53 11.85 13.41
N ILE A 329 -10.86 11.90 13.52
CA ILE A 329 -11.68 13.00 13.02
C ILE A 329 -11.77 14.02 14.14
N ASP A 330 -11.24 15.22 13.92
CA ASP A 330 -11.45 16.36 14.80
C ASP A 330 -12.71 17.10 14.33
N HIS A 331 -13.78 17.02 15.11
CA HIS A 331 -14.95 17.88 14.90
C HIS A 331 -14.62 19.26 15.44
N ALA A 332 -13.96 20.09 14.62
CA ALA A 332 -13.82 21.49 14.94
C ALA A 332 -15.20 22.16 14.83
N ASP A 333 -15.71 22.67 15.95
CA ASP A 333 -17.02 23.32 16.08
C ASP A 333 -17.13 24.69 15.35
N ASN A 334 -16.29 24.95 14.34
CA ASN A 334 -16.35 26.15 13.50
C ASN A 334 -15.73 25.82 12.15
N ASP A 335 -16.36 26.28 11.06
CA ASP A 335 -16.06 26.37 9.61
C ASP A 335 -14.62 26.23 9.04
N GLU A 336 -13.62 25.77 9.80
CA GLU A 336 -12.36 25.25 9.29
C GLU A 336 -12.55 23.77 8.92
N LYS A 337 -12.21 23.43 7.66
CA LYS A 337 -12.20 22.05 7.12
C LYS A 337 -11.71 21.04 8.16
N ASP A 338 -12.46 19.94 8.31
CA ASP A 338 -12.08 18.78 9.12
C ASP A 338 -10.59 18.45 8.91
N LYS A 339 -9.78 18.66 9.96
CA LYS A 339 -8.36 18.29 9.91
C LYS A 339 -8.26 16.81 10.25
N HIS A 340 -7.94 16.00 9.25
CA HIS A 340 -7.69 14.57 9.45
C HIS A 340 -6.34 14.36 10.13
N TYR A 341 -6.36 13.82 11.35
CA TYR A 341 -5.17 13.38 12.06
C TYR A 341 -5.06 11.85 11.98
N TYR A 342 -3.83 11.34 12.08
CA TYR A 342 -3.54 9.91 12.09
C TYR A 342 -2.74 9.59 13.35
N SER A 343 -3.12 8.55 14.08
CA SER A 343 -2.26 7.99 15.14
C SER A 343 -1.39 6.87 14.57
N ASP A 344 -0.17 6.70 15.08
CA ASP A 344 0.77 5.73 14.50
C ASP A 344 0.26 4.27 14.63
N ILE A 345 -0.09 3.83 15.85
CA ILE A 345 -0.59 2.47 16.09
C ILE A 345 -1.76 2.51 17.05
N THR A 346 -2.83 1.79 16.73
CA THR A 346 -3.96 1.55 17.64
C THR A 346 -4.11 0.06 17.93
N ILE A 347 -4.29 -0.28 19.20
CA ILE A 347 -4.61 -1.62 19.68
C ILE A 347 -6.03 -1.59 20.23
N MET A 348 -6.90 -2.41 19.67
CA MET A 348 -8.29 -2.55 20.07
C MET A 348 -8.49 -3.92 20.70
N THR A 349 -8.89 -3.89 21.97
CA THR A 349 -9.38 -5.04 22.74
C THR A 349 -10.90 -4.86 22.97
N PRO A 350 -11.62 -5.86 23.50
CA PRO A 350 -13.03 -5.72 23.82
C PRO A 350 -13.34 -4.56 24.79
N CYS A 351 -12.43 -4.25 25.70
CA CYS A 351 -12.67 -3.34 26.83
C CYS A 351 -11.68 -2.14 26.89
N GLN A 352 -10.70 -2.08 25.99
CA GLN A 352 -9.63 -1.08 25.96
C GLN A 352 -9.24 -0.73 24.53
N THR A 353 -9.21 0.57 24.22
CA THR A 353 -8.54 1.12 23.04
C THR A 353 -7.25 1.80 23.49
N VAL A 354 -6.12 1.39 22.93
CA VAL A 354 -4.80 1.95 23.21
C VAL A 354 -4.31 2.66 21.96
N VAL A 355 -4.06 3.96 22.07
CA VAL A 355 -3.45 4.74 20.99
C VAL A 355 -1.98 4.98 21.34
N LEU A 356 -1.10 4.57 20.42
CA LEU A 356 0.34 4.74 20.53
C LEU A 356 0.80 5.80 19.52
N GLU A 357 1.52 6.79 20.03
CA GLU A 357 2.18 7.82 19.23
C GLU A 357 3.69 7.71 19.44
N LEU A 358 4.44 7.53 18.35
CA LEU A 358 5.89 7.38 18.37
C LEU A 358 6.57 8.69 18.00
N LEU A 359 7.41 9.19 18.90
CA LEU A 359 8.14 10.42 18.69
C LEU A 359 9.65 10.17 18.80
N ALA A 360 10.37 10.43 17.72
CA ALA A 360 11.82 10.41 17.70
C ALA A 360 12.34 11.85 17.82
N SER A 361 13.03 12.12 18.94
CA SER A 361 13.71 13.40 19.17
C SER A 361 12.80 14.65 19.22
N ALA A 362 11.61 14.50 19.81
CA ALA A 362 10.67 15.62 20.01
C ALA A 362 11.09 16.55 21.16
N ASN A 363 10.79 17.85 21.02
CA ASN A 363 10.92 18.82 22.10
C ASN A 363 9.65 18.87 22.97
N LYS A 364 9.70 19.57 24.11
CA LYS A 364 8.56 19.66 25.05
C LYS A 364 7.30 20.29 24.42
N LYS A 365 7.47 21.23 23.49
CA LYS A 365 6.36 21.88 22.78
C LYS A 365 5.70 20.89 21.81
N GLU A 366 6.49 20.18 21.01
CA GLU A 366 5.99 19.14 20.10
C GLU A 366 5.28 18.02 20.88
N LEU A 367 5.86 17.56 21.99
CA LEU A 367 5.20 16.60 22.88
C LEU A 367 3.82 17.11 23.31
N ASN A 368 3.73 18.36 23.78
CA ASN A 368 2.46 18.98 24.15
C ASN A 368 1.47 19.09 22.98
N GLU A 369 1.92 19.46 21.78
CA GLU A 369 1.07 19.53 20.60
C GLU A 369 0.51 18.14 20.19
N HIS A 370 1.30 17.07 20.29
CA HIS A 370 0.82 15.72 20.06
C HIS A 370 -0.11 15.25 21.19
N PHE A 371 0.12 15.67 22.44
CA PHE A 371 -0.77 15.37 23.57
C PHE A 371 -2.16 15.97 23.36
N GLU A 372 -2.25 17.28 23.08
CA GLU A 372 -3.55 17.97 22.91
C GLU A 372 -4.34 17.42 21.71
N ARG A 373 -3.66 17.04 20.62
CA ARG A 373 -4.29 16.52 19.39
C ARG A 373 -5.07 15.21 19.57
N HIS A 374 -4.73 14.39 20.56
CA HIS A 374 -5.32 13.05 20.70
C HIS A 374 -6.18 12.90 21.96
N TYR A 375 -6.09 13.88 22.87
CA TYR A 375 -6.69 13.86 24.21
C TYR A 375 -8.22 13.80 24.24
N ALA A 376 -8.89 14.09 23.12
CA ALA A 376 -10.34 14.16 23.05
C ALA A 376 -11.05 12.79 23.08
N HIS A 377 -10.35 11.67 22.78
CA HIS A 377 -11.05 10.41 22.45
C HIS A 377 -10.64 9.16 23.26
N PHE A 378 -9.38 8.97 23.68
CA PHE A 378 -8.92 7.70 24.28
C PHE A 378 -7.73 7.87 25.26
N PRO A 379 -7.43 6.87 26.12
CA PRO A 379 -6.16 6.85 26.86
C PRO A 379 -4.98 6.69 25.89
N ILE A 380 -4.13 7.73 25.80
CA ILE A 380 -2.97 7.77 24.90
C ILE A 380 -1.70 7.39 25.66
N TYR A 381 -0.86 6.59 25.00
CA TYR A 381 0.50 6.31 25.43
C TYR A 381 1.46 6.91 24.40
N CYS A 382 2.22 7.93 24.80
CA CYS A 382 3.28 8.47 23.95
C CYS A 382 4.60 7.77 24.29
N ILE A 383 5.28 7.32 23.25
CA ILE A 383 6.58 6.67 23.33
C ILE A 383 7.62 7.64 22.79
N ALA A 384 8.39 8.26 23.69
CA ALA A 384 9.54 9.07 23.29
C ALA A 384 10.82 8.22 23.31
N ILE A 385 11.43 8.04 22.15
CA ILE A 385 12.70 7.30 22.00
C ILE A 385 13.86 8.30 21.99
N GLN A 386 14.69 8.30 23.04
CA GLN A 386 15.91 9.10 23.09
C GLN A 386 17.14 8.19 22.92
N LYS A 387 17.88 8.37 21.82
CA LYS A 387 19.05 7.54 21.48
C LYS A 387 20.34 8.34 21.61
N SER A 388 21.41 7.75 22.14
CA SER A 388 22.78 8.28 21.97
C SER A 388 23.62 7.28 21.19
N GLU A 389 24.10 7.75 20.05
CA GLU A 389 25.05 7.17 19.08
C GLU A 389 24.82 5.74 18.59
N TYR A 390 24.50 4.72 19.40
CA TYR A 390 24.23 3.36 18.87
C TYR A 390 23.21 2.51 19.66
N ASN A 391 22.74 2.91 20.86
CA ASN A 391 21.76 2.16 21.66
C ASN A 391 20.58 3.02 22.15
N ILE A 392 19.36 2.43 22.21
CA ILE A 392 18.17 3.05 22.85
C ILE A 392 18.52 3.20 24.34
N LYS A 393 18.69 4.43 24.83
CA LYS A 393 19.16 4.69 26.21
C LYS A 393 18.01 4.87 27.19
N SER A 394 16.95 5.53 26.76
CA SER A 394 15.79 5.82 27.61
C SER A 394 14.52 5.86 26.76
N LEU A 395 13.47 5.26 27.32
CA LEU A 395 12.12 5.30 26.81
C LEU A 395 11.27 6.03 27.85
N HIS A 396 10.69 7.15 27.49
CA HIS A 396 9.66 7.78 28.32
C HIS A 396 8.30 7.32 27.81
N VAL A 397 7.57 6.62 28.68
CA VAL A 397 6.19 6.24 28.43
C VAL A 397 5.32 6.89 29.49
N SER A 398 4.45 7.80 29.07
CA SER A 398 3.48 8.46 29.94
C SER A 398 2.10 7.90 29.67
N LYS A 399 1.48 7.27 30.69
CA LYS A 399 0.04 7.00 30.70
C LYS A 399 -0.65 8.28 31.14
N ILE A 400 -1.59 8.79 30.36
CA ILE A 400 -2.34 9.97 30.75
C ILE A 400 -3.83 9.62 30.89
N SER A 401 -4.36 9.86 32.08
CA SER A 401 -5.79 9.80 32.40
C SER A 401 -6.18 11.12 33.05
N LYS A 402 -7.35 11.68 32.68
CA LYS A 402 -7.88 12.94 33.25
C LYS A 402 -7.70 12.93 34.77
N PRO A 403 -7.24 14.03 35.42
CA PRO A 403 -7.48 14.16 36.85
C PRO A 403 -8.98 14.02 37.06
N ARG A 404 -9.39 13.05 37.91
CA ARG A 404 -10.75 13.05 38.43
C ARG A 404 -10.94 14.42 39.08
N SER A 405 -11.73 15.28 38.46
CA SER A 405 -12.35 16.38 39.17
C SER A 405 -13.21 15.73 40.24
N ILE A 406 -12.66 15.64 41.45
CA ILE A 406 -13.43 15.44 42.67
C ILE A 406 -14.25 16.73 42.79
N ASN A 407 -15.48 16.70 42.26
CA ASN A 407 -16.47 17.69 42.64
C ASN A 407 -16.81 17.44 44.12
N LYS A 408 -16.35 18.35 44.98
CA LYS A 408 -17.18 18.89 46.05
C LYS A 408 -17.42 20.36 45.73
#